data_AF-A0A1W9RIL7-F1
#
_entry.id   AF-A0A1W9RIL7-F1
#
_cell.length_a   1.000
_cell.length_b   1.000
_cell.length_c   1.000
_cell.angle_alpha   90.00
_cell.angle_beta   90.00
_cell.angle_gamma   90.00
#
_symmetry.space_group_name_H-M   'P 1'
#
loop_
_entity.id
_entity.type
_entity.pdbx_description
1 polymer ?
#
loop_
_entity_poly.entity_id
_entity_poly.type
_entity_poly.pdbx_seq_one_letter_code
_entity_poly.pdbx_strand_id
1 'polypeptide(L)'
;MAEVISGKFKRARIYVPKRVNIKPTASVVRRAIFDYLGEWVGDKDVLDLYAGTGALGVEALSRGARAAVFVEIDRRCINSLRRTLNG
;
A
#
# COMPACT_ATOMS: atom_id res chain seq x y z
N MET A 1 6.08 -12.21 2.30
CA MET A 1 6.49 -10.82 2.59
C MET A 1 6.01 -9.97 1.42
N ALA A 2 5.37 -8.82 1.66
CA ALA A 2 4.92 -7.94 0.60
C ALA A 2 5.97 -6.84 0.37
N GLU A 3 6.07 -6.34 -0.85
CA GLU A 3 6.97 -5.25 -1.22
C GLU A 3 6.27 -4.27 -2.17
N VAL A 4 6.84 -3.08 -2.28
CA VAL A 4 6.45 -2.08 -3.27
C VAL A 4 6.96 -2.50 -4.64
N ILE A 5 6.09 -2.48 -5.65
CA ILE A 5 6.34 -3.04 -6.98
C ILE A 5 7.11 -2.06 -7.86
N SER A 6 6.84 -0.76 -7.73
CA SER A 6 7.25 0.27 -8.67
C SER A 6 7.28 1.67 -8.05
N GLY A 7 7.79 2.65 -8.78
CA GLY A 7 7.90 4.04 -8.31
C GLY A 7 9.11 4.30 -7.40
N LYS A 8 9.06 5.43 -6.69
CA LYS A 8 10.15 5.98 -5.86
C LYS A 8 10.64 5.01 -4.78
N PHE A 9 9.73 4.23 -4.19
CA PHE A 9 10.00 3.29 -3.10
C PHE A 9 10.05 1.84 -3.57
N LYS A 10 10.28 1.57 -4.86
CA LYS A 10 10.36 0.22 -5.43
C LYS A 10 11.25 -0.71 -4.58
N ARG A 11 10.77 -1.93 -4.30
CA ARG A 11 11.38 -2.95 -3.41
C ARG A 11 11.41 -2.61 -1.92
N ALA A 12 10.83 -1.49 -1.49
CA ALA A 12 10.62 -1.24 -0.06
C ALA A 12 9.73 -2.33 0.54
N ARG A 13 10.05 -2.75 1.76
CA ARG A 13 9.29 -3.80 2.46
C ARG A 13 7.96 -3.26 2.96
N ILE A 14 6.90 -4.03 2.74
CA ILE A 14 5.60 -3.84 3.39
C ILE A 14 5.51 -4.85 4.52
N TYR A 15 5.39 -4.33 5.74
CA TYR A 15 5.27 -5.16 6.94
C TYR A 15 3.86 -5.76 7.01
N VAL A 16 3.80 -7.08 7.23
CA VAL A 16 2.55 -7.83 7.36
C VAL A 16 2.50 -8.42 8.77
N PRO A 17 1.42 -8.22 9.54
CA PRO A 17 1.32 -8.75 10.88
C PRO A 17 1.29 -10.28 10.86
N LYS A 18 1.99 -10.90 11.83
CA LYS A 18 1.94 -12.35 12.01
C LYS A 18 0.57 -12.75 12.57
N ARG A 19 0.04 -13.91 12.15
CA ARG A 19 -1.17 -14.55 12.68
C ARG A 19 -2.48 -13.73 12.54
N VAL A 20 -2.58 -12.88 11.51
CA VAL A 20 -3.85 -12.27 11.12
C VAL A 20 -4.35 -12.99 9.88
N ASN A 21 -5.63 -13.37 9.85
CA ASN A 21 -6.25 -13.99 8.67
C ASN A 21 -6.60 -12.90 7.64
N ILE A 22 -5.55 -12.31 7.06
CA ILE A 22 -5.64 -11.34 5.98
C ILE A 22 -5.22 -12.05 4.71
N LYS A 23 -6.02 -11.92 3.65
CA LYS A 23 -5.66 -12.35 2.31
C LYS A 23 -5.00 -11.16 1.61
N PRO A 24 -3.66 -11.07 1.57
CA PRO A 24 -3.01 -9.94 0.92
C PRO A 24 -3.37 -9.93 -0.57
N THR A 25 -3.64 -8.74 -1.10
CA THR A 25 -3.82 -8.54 -2.54
C THR A 25 -2.54 -8.95 -3.26
N ALA A 26 -2.66 -9.91 -4.19
CA ALA A 26 -1.53 -10.43 -4.94
C ALA A 26 -0.78 -9.29 -5.66
N SER A 27 0.54 -9.39 -5.76
CA SER A 27 1.37 -8.40 -6.43
C SER A 27 0.95 -8.17 -7.89
N VAL A 28 0.52 -9.22 -8.59
CA VAL A 28 0.00 -9.12 -9.97
C VAL A 28 -1.27 -8.27 -10.03
N VAL A 29 -2.19 -8.43 -9.08
CA VAL A 29 -3.42 -7.63 -9.02
C VAL A 29 -3.12 -6.17 -8.72
N ARG A 30 -2.25 -5.90 -7.74
CA ARG A 30 -1.80 -4.53 -7.45
C ARG A 30 -1.13 -3.89 -8.68
N ARG A 31 -0.25 -4.63 -9.37
CA ARG A 31 0.38 -4.17 -10.60
C ARG A 31 -0.66 -3.81 -11.67
N ALA A 32 -1.60 -4.72 -11.95
CA ALA A 32 -2.64 -4.49 -12.95
C ALA A 32 -3.48 -3.23 -12.66
N ILE A 33 -3.85 -2.99 -11.40
CA ILE A 33 -4.58 -1.78 -10.99
C ILE A 33 -3.78 -0.52 -11.35
N PHE A 34 -2.50 -0.46 -10.97
CA PHE A 34 -1.71 0.75 -11.23
C PHE A 34 -1.19 0.87 -12.67
N ASP A 35 -1.09 -0.23 -13.40
CA ASP A 35 -0.83 -0.19 -14.84
C ASP A 35 -2.03 0.40 -15.58
N TYR A 36 -3.26 0.13 -15.11
CA TYR A 36 -4.48 0.76 -15.62
C TYR A 36 -4.57 2.25 -15.23
N LEU A 37 -4.28 2.60 -13.97
CA LEU A 37 -4.30 3.99 -13.51
C LEU A 37 -3.18 4.83 -14.17
N GLY A 38 -2.03 4.21 -14.46
CA GLY A 38 -0.90 4.86 -15.13
C GLY A 38 -0.46 6.14 -14.41
N GLU A 39 -0.23 7.20 -15.20
CA GLU A 39 0.19 8.52 -14.72
C GLU A 39 -0.91 9.27 -13.96
N TRP A 40 -2.17 8.83 -14.05
CA TRP A 40 -3.30 9.51 -13.42
C TRP A 40 -3.20 9.59 -11.90
N VAL A 41 -2.44 8.66 -11.29
CA VAL A 41 -2.19 8.63 -9.84
C VAL A 41 -1.26 9.75 -9.35
N GLY A 42 -0.47 10.34 -10.24
CA GLY A 42 0.47 11.41 -9.90
C GLY A 42 -0.24 12.66 -9.35
N ASP A 43 0.29 13.22 -8.26
CA ASP A 43 -0.24 14.41 -7.58
C ASP A 43 -1.73 14.31 -7.17
N LYS A 44 -2.22 13.09 -6.94
CA LYS A 44 -3.57 12.86 -6.40
C LYS A 44 -3.53 12.57 -4.91
N ASP A 45 -4.61 12.92 -4.23
CA ASP A 45 -4.90 12.44 -2.87
C ASP A 45 -5.65 11.11 -2.98
N VAL A 46 -5.14 10.08 -2.31
CA VAL A 46 -5.66 8.71 -2.37
C VAL A 46 -6.32 8.33 -1.06
N LEU A 47 -7.43 7.60 -1.12
CA LEU A 47 -8.10 7.03 0.04
C LEU A 47 -8.11 5.50 -0.07
N ASP A 48 -7.46 4.84 0.88
CA ASP A 48 -7.42 3.38 1.01
C ASP A 48 -8.35 2.97 2.17
N LEU A 49 -9.63 2.68 1.84
CA LEU A 49 -10.73 2.52 2.81
C LEU A 49 -10.65 1.24 3.66
N TYR A 50 -9.95 0.22 3.17
CA TYR A 50 -9.76 -1.06 3.86
C TYR A 50 -8.29 -1.44 3.74
N ALA A 51 -7.46 -0.57 4.30
CA ALA A 51 -6.04 -0.53 3.99
C ALA A 51 -5.34 -1.86 4.30
N GLY A 52 -5.74 -2.57 5.36
CA GLY A 52 -5.02 -3.73 5.86
C GLY A 52 -3.57 -3.35 6.14
N THR A 53 -2.65 -3.96 5.39
CA THR A 53 -1.21 -3.61 5.48
C THR A 53 -0.84 -2.32 4.73
N GLY A 54 -1.81 -1.63 4.12
CA GLY A 54 -1.70 -0.43 3.30
C GLY A 54 -1.01 -0.65 1.96
N ALA A 55 -1.03 -1.87 1.43
CA ALA A 55 -0.23 -2.24 0.26
C ALA A 55 -0.64 -1.52 -1.04
N LEU A 56 -1.87 -1.02 -1.14
CA LEU A 56 -2.34 -0.21 -2.27
C LEU A 56 -1.98 1.26 -2.07
N GLY A 57 -2.35 1.87 -0.94
CA GLY A 57 -1.99 3.27 -0.67
C GLY A 57 -0.48 3.53 -0.68
N VAL A 58 0.35 2.61 -0.17
CA VAL A 58 1.82 2.72 -0.24
C VAL A 58 2.32 2.64 -1.69
N GLU A 59 1.72 1.79 -2.52
CA GLU A 59 2.09 1.72 -3.94
C GLU A 59 1.70 3.01 -4.68
N ALA A 60 0.55 3.62 -4.32
CA ALA A 60 0.15 4.91 -4.87
C ALA A 60 1.13 6.03 -4.51
N LEU A 61 1.55 6.10 -3.24
CA LEU A 61 2.57 7.05 -2.78
C LEU A 61 3.90 6.85 -3.53
N SER A 62 4.31 5.59 -3.72
CA SER A 62 5.51 5.28 -4.49
C SER A 62 5.42 5.75 -5.93
N ARG A 63 4.24 5.68 -6.54
CA ARG A 63 3.97 6.15 -7.91
C ARG A 63 3.71 7.65 -8.03
N GLY A 64 3.87 8.41 -6.94
CA GLY A 64 3.81 9.87 -6.97
C GLY A 64 2.47 10.48 -6.57
N ALA A 65 1.57 9.71 -5.93
CA ALA A 65 0.44 10.32 -5.23
C ALA A 65 0.93 11.35 -4.20
N ARG A 66 0.22 12.48 -4.09
CA ARG A 66 0.57 13.58 -3.18
C ARG A 66 0.40 13.17 -1.73
N ALA A 67 -0.71 12.50 -1.43
CA ALA A 67 -1.04 12.01 -0.11
C ALA A 67 -1.87 10.72 -0.20
N ALA A 68 -1.84 9.94 0.88
CA ALA A 68 -2.71 8.78 1.04
C ALA A 68 -3.29 8.75 2.46
N VAL A 69 -4.61 8.64 2.56
CA VAL A 69 -5.36 8.41 3.79
C VAL A 69 -5.68 6.93 3.88
N PHE A 70 -5.36 6.31 5.01
CA PHE A 70 -5.58 4.90 5.26
C PHE A 70 -6.63 4.71 6.34
N VAL A 71 -7.65 3.89 6.06
CA VAL A 71 -8.69 3.51 7.01
C VAL A 71 -8.57 2.02 7.30
N GLU A 72 -8.43 1.66 8.57
CA GLU A 72 -8.28 0.28 9.02
C GLU A 72 -8.79 0.12 10.46
N ILE A 73 -9.45 -1.01 10.74
CA ILE A 73 -10.04 -1.31 12.04
C ILE A 73 -9.16 -2.23 12.90
N ASP A 74 -8.40 -3.13 12.27
CA ASP A 74 -7.51 -4.05 12.98
C ASP A 74 -6.23 -3.33 13.40
N ARG A 75 -6.08 -3.15 14.72
CA ARG A 75 -4.89 -2.52 15.32
C ARG A 75 -3.56 -3.18 14.91
N ARG A 76 -3.55 -4.49 14.63
CA ARG A 76 -2.33 -5.21 14.20
C ARG A 76 -1.91 -4.78 12.80
N CYS A 77 -2.89 -4.58 11.92
CA CYS A 77 -2.71 -4.02 10.58
C CYS A 77 -2.23 -2.57 10.66
N ILE A 78 -2.87 -1.74 11.48
CA ILE A 78 -2.47 -0.34 11.72
C ILE A 78 -1.00 -0.24 12.19
N ASN A 79 -0.60 -1.07 13.15
CA ASN A 79 0.80 -1.07 13.63
C ASN A 79 1.79 -1.47 12.54
N SER A 80 1.43 -2.44 11.70
CA SER A 80 2.28 -2.89 10.60
C SER A 80 2.36 -1.85 9.48
N LEU A 81 1.25 -1.17 9.19
CA LEU A 81 1.19 -0.05 8.26
C LEU A 81 2.05 1.11 8.74
N ARG A 82 1.92 1.53 10.01
CA ARG A 82 2.78 2.57 10.61
C ARG A 82 4.26 2.22 10.50
N ARG A 83 4.62 0.96 10.76
CA ARG A 83 6.00 0.49 10.60
C ARG A 83 6.49 0.55 9.15
N THR A 84 5.60 0.34 8.19
CA THR A 84 5.91 0.46 6.75
C THR A 84 6.12 1.91 6.34
N LEU A 85 5.34 2.85 6.88
CA LEU A 85 5.45 4.28 6.53
C LEU A 85 6.63 4.99 7.22
N ASN A 86 7.07 4.49 8.38
CA ASN A 86 8.14 5.10 9.17
C ASN A 86 9.53 4.50 8.89
N GLY A 87 9.64 3.50 8.02
CA GLY A 87 10.89 2.81 7.69
C GLY A 87 11.35 3.13 6.28
#